data_AF-A0A0W0S112-F1
#
_entry.id   AF-A0A0W0S112-F1
#
_cell.length_a   1.000
_cell.length_b   1.000
_cell.length_c   1.000
_cell.angle_alpha   90.00
_cell.angle_beta   90.00
_cell.angle_gamma   90.00
#
_symmetry.space_group_name_H-M   'P 1'
#
loop_
_entity.id
_entity.type
_entity.pdbx_description
1 polymer ?
#
loop_
_entity_poly.entity_id
_entity_poly.type
_entity_poly.pdbx_seq_one_letter_code
_entity_poly.pdbx_strand_id
1 'polypeptide(L)'
;MSGNTFGKLFTVTSFGESHGPALGCIVDGCPPGLALTPEDIQPFLDKRKPGQSKYTTQRREEDKVEILSGVFEGLTTGTPIALLIKNSDQRSSDYEDIKDLFRPGHADFTYHHKYGFRDYRGGGRSSARETAARVAAGAIARFYLQQKLGVEIRGYLQQMGSIAIDFVDERFIDQNPFFCPNQDQVQALAEYIDQLRRQGDSIGARVKVEARNVPVGLGDPVFDKLDATLAYAMMSINAVKGVEIGAGFSAVQQLGSEHRDEMTKAGFLRNNAGGVLGGISTGQTIEVSMALKPTSSIIKPGQTINTKGEEVSVVTKGRHDPCVGIRAVPIAEAMMALVLMDHYLRHKAQNK
;
A
#
# COMPACT_ATOMS: atom_id res chain seq x y z
N MET A 1 8.69 19.13 3.84
CA MET A 1 8.89 17.82 4.50
C MET A 1 9.86 17.05 3.64
N SER A 2 11.01 16.59 4.14
CA SER A 2 11.99 15.85 3.31
C SER A 2 11.56 14.44 2.93
N GLY A 3 10.60 13.85 3.65
CA GLY A 3 10.07 12.51 3.41
C GLY A 3 8.81 12.45 2.54
N ASN A 4 8.60 13.40 1.63
CA ASN A 4 7.47 13.37 0.68
C ASN A 4 7.86 12.88 -0.73
N THR A 5 9.12 12.49 -0.93
CA THR A 5 9.64 11.89 -2.17
C THR A 5 10.10 10.46 -1.90
N PHE A 6 9.73 9.55 -2.80
CA PHE A 6 10.09 8.12 -2.78
C PHE A 6 10.83 7.74 -4.07
N GLY A 7 11.86 6.89 -3.99
CA GLY A 7 12.67 6.46 -5.16
C GLY A 7 13.90 7.34 -5.41
N LYS A 8 14.71 6.98 -6.42
CA LYS A 8 15.97 7.70 -6.76
C LYS A 8 16.07 8.09 -8.23
N LEU A 9 15.79 7.16 -9.15
CA LEU A 9 15.69 7.44 -10.58
C LEU A 9 14.23 7.49 -11.03
N PHE A 10 13.38 6.59 -10.55
CA PHE A 10 11.93 6.73 -10.69
C PHE A 10 11.40 7.32 -9.38
N THR A 11 11.19 8.63 -9.35
CA THR A 11 10.83 9.32 -8.12
C THR A 11 9.36 9.71 -8.10
N VAL A 12 8.73 9.60 -6.93
CA VAL A 12 7.35 10.02 -6.71
C VAL A 12 7.32 11.02 -5.57
N THR A 13 6.93 12.26 -5.87
CA THR A 13 6.75 13.32 -4.87
C THR A 13 5.27 13.61 -4.69
N SER A 14 4.69 13.27 -3.53
CA SER A 14 3.25 13.46 -3.30
C SER A 14 2.93 14.76 -2.55
N PHE A 15 1.72 15.28 -2.75
CA PHE A 15 1.19 16.48 -2.11
C PHE A 15 -0.31 16.34 -1.77
N GLY A 16 -0.81 17.26 -0.94
CA GLY A 16 -2.22 17.36 -0.56
C GLY A 16 -2.60 16.63 0.72
N GLU A 17 -3.71 17.08 1.28
CA GLU A 17 -4.32 16.64 2.54
C GLU A 17 -5.69 16.02 2.29
N SER A 18 -6.14 15.17 3.21
CA SER A 18 -7.44 14.50 3.08
C SER A 18 -8.66 15.42 3.00
N HIS A 19 -8.58 16.62 3.58
CA HIS A 19 -9.62 17.66 3.57
C HIS A 19 -9.15 18.92 2.83
N GLY A 20 -8.14 18.78 1.97
CA GLY A 20 -7.78 19.81 1.00
C GLY A 20 -8.64 19.71 -0.27
N PRO A 21 -8.56 20.67 -1.19
CA PRO A 21 -9.32 20.63 -2.44
C PRO A 21 -8.96 19.43 -3.34
N ALA A 22 -7.70 19.00 -3.28
CA ALA A 22 -7.18 17.88 -4.05
C ALA A 22 -5.93 17.30 -3.37
N LEU A 23 -5.50 16.15 -3.87
CA LEU A 23 -4.19 15.55 -3.63
C LEU A 23 -3.58 15.15 -4.97
N GLY A 24 -2.29 14.82 -4.96
CA GLY A 24 -1.64 14.38 -6.18
C GLY A 24 -0.20 13.98 -5.96
N CYS A 25 0.49 13.76 -7.07
CA CYS A 25 1.92 13.57 -7.07
C CYS A 25 2.57 14.00 -8.38
N ILE A 26 3.88 14.16 -8.33
CA ILE A 26 4.74 14.29 -9.49
C ILE A 26 5.55 13.00 -9.58
N VAL A 27 5.47 12.34 -10.74
CA VAL A 27 6.32 11.21 -11.10
C VAL A 27 7.43 11.71 -12.01
N ASP A 28 8.68 11.59 -11.57
CA ASP A 28 9.86 11.99 -12.34
C ASP A 28 10.73 10.78 -12.68
N GLY A 29 11.42 10.85 -13.82
CA GLY A 29 12.24 9.77 -14.36
C GLY A 29 11.47 8.63 -15.04
N CYS A 30 10.17 8.80 -15.30
CA CYS A 30 9.44 7.89 -16.18
C CYS A 30 10.03 7.98 -17.61
N PRO A 31 10.47 6.87 -18.23
CA PRO A 31 11.05 6.93 -19.58
C PRO A 31 10.04 7.45 -20.62
N PRO A 32 10.50 8.12 -21.70
CA PRO A 32 9.65 8.57 -22.78
C PRO A 32 9.10 7.41 -23.63
N GLY A 33 7.99 7.65 -24.32
CA GLY A 33 7.39 6.74 -25.30
C GLY A 33 6.53 5.62 -24.72
N LEU A 34 6.15 5.71 -23.44
CA LEU A 34 5.13 4.84 -22.85
C LEU A 34 3.75 5.39 -23.21
N ALA A 35 2.88 4.55 -23.80
CA ALA A 35 1.48 4.92 -23.97
C ALA A 35 0.83 5.15 -22.60
N LEU A 36 0.18 6.29 -22.40
CA LEU A 36 -0.42 6.60 -21.10
C LEU A 36 -1.60 7.55 -21.26
N THR A 37 -2.76 7.11 -20.80
CA THR A 37 -3.94 7.94 -20.59
C THR A 37 -4.45 7.82 -19.15
N PRO A 38 -5.31 8.74 -18.69
CA PRO A 38 -5.96 8.61 -17.38
C PRO A 38 -6.71 7.27 -17.19
N GLU A 39 -7.27 6.72 -18.27
CA GLU A 39 -8.01 5.47 -18.29
C GLU A 39 -7.12 4.25 -18.00
N ASP A 40 -5.82 4.32 -18.28
CA ASP A 40 -4.87 3.26 -17.92
C ASP A 40 -4.60 3.19 -16.41
N ILE A 41 -4.76 4.33 -15.71
CA ILE A 41 -4.52 4.46 -14.27
C ILE A 41 -5.80 4.14 -13.46
N GLN A 42 -6.96 4.53 -13.98
CA GLN A 42 -8.23 4.49 -13.26
C GLN A 42 -8.59 3.12 -12.67
N PRO A 43 -8.38 1.96 -13.34
CA PRO A 43 -8.70 0.65 -12.76
C PRO A 43 -7.98 0.37 -11.44
N PHE A 44 -6.75 0.86 -11.26
CA PHE A 44 -5.98 0.67 -10.03
C PHE A 44 -6.50 1.58 -8.91
N LEU A 45 -6.84 2.83 -9.24
CA LEU A 45 -7.49 3.75 -8.31
C LEU A 45 -8.86 3.23 -7.88
N ASP A 46 -9.61 2.66 -8.81
CA ASP A 46 -10.89 2.03 -8.53
C ASP A 46 -10.72 0.91 -7.52
N LYS A 47 -9.80 -0.05 -7.71
CA LYS A 47 -9.54 -1.11 -6.71
C LYS A 47 -9.22 -0.58 -5.30
N ARG A 48 -8.65 0.62 -5.18
CA ARG A 48 -8.28 1.25 -3.90
C ARG A 48 -9.41 2.07 -3.27
N LYS A 49 -10.30 2.64 -4.09
CA LYS A 49 -11.22 3.70 -3.65
C LYS A 49 -12.16 3.21 -2.55
N PRO A 50 -12.55 4.10 -1.61
CA PRO A 50 -13.51 3.75 -0.57
C PRO A 50 -14.90 3.45 -1.17
N GLY A 51 -15.77 2.79 -0.42
CA GLY A 51 -17.19 2.65 -0.79
C GLY A 51 -17.48 1.62 -1.89
N GLN A 52 -16.51 0.79 -2.28
CA GLN A 52 -16.72 -0.27 -3.27
C GLN A 52 -17.58 -1.43 -2.76
N SER A 53 -17.58 -1.67 -1.45
CA SER A 53 -18.34 -2.77 -0.86
C SER A 53 -19.01 -2.34 0.43
N LYS A 54 -20.02 -3.08 0.84
CA LYS A 54 -20.61 -2.90 2.16
C LYS A 54 -19.63 -3.26 3.28
N TYR A 55 -18.45 -3.83 3.03
CA TYR A 55 -17.51 -4.33 4.05
C TYR A 55 -16.38 -3.35 4.40
N THR A 56 -16.17 -2.33 3.58
CA THR A 56 -15.20 -1.25 3.83
C THR A 56 -15.92 0.06 4.20
N THR A 57 -15.16 1.14 4.36
CA THR A 57 -15.64 2.49 4.64
C THR A 57 -16.65 2.92 3.57
N GLN A 58 -17.70 3.59 4.02
CA GLN A 58 -18.84 3.99 3.18
C GLN A 58 -18.67 5.41 2.61
N ARG A 59 -17.45 5.96 2.63
CA ARG A 59 -17.12 7.21 1.94
C ARG A 59 -17.19 7.01 0.44
N ARG A 60 -17.59 8.05 -0.28
CA ARG A 60 -17.70 7.99 -1.75
C ARG A 60 -16.78 9.02 -2.36
N GLU A 61 -15.59 8.57 -2.72
CA GLU A 61 -14.64 9.36 -3.50
C GLU A 61 -14.59 8.78 -4.91
N GLU A 62 -14.67 9.63 -5.93
CA GLU A 62 -14.59 9.16 -7.31
C GLU A 62 -13.18 8.67 -7.68
N ASP A 63 -12.16 9.22 -7.01
CA ASP A 63 -10.72 8.97 -7.28
C ASP A 63 -10.39 9.10 -8.77
N LYS A 64 -10.98 10.11 -9.44
CA LYS A 64 -10.65 10.48 -10.82
C LYS A 64 -9.30 11.15 -10.89
N VAL A 65 -8.42 10.61 -11.74
CA VAL A 65 -7.09 11.16 -11.98
C VAL A 65 -7.08 12.05 -13.21
N GLU A 66 -6.42 13.19 -13.08
CA GLU A 66 -6.10 14.11 -14.17
C GLU A 66 -4.58 14.11 -14.37
N ILE A 67 -4.13 13.96 -15.62
CA ILE A 67 -2.72 14.11 -16.01
C ILE A 67 -2.52 15.56 -16.47
N LEU A 68 -1.67 16.30 -15.76
CA LEU A 68 -1.45 17.74 -16.01
C LEU A 68 -0.18 18.03 -16.81
N SER A 69 0.78 17.11 -16.86
CA SER A 69 2.04 17.26 -17.57
C SER A 69 2.68 15.91 -17.92
N GLY A 70 3.77 15.92 -18.67
CA GLY A 70 4.61 14.74 -18.92
C GLY A 70 4.05 13.74 -19.93
N VAL A 71 2.92 14.06 -20.56
CA VAL A 71 2.28 13.28 -21.63
C VAL A 71 1.94 14.22 -22.79
N PHE A 72 2.27 13.80 -24.01
CA PHE A 72 1.91 14.48 -25.26
C PHE A 72 1.49 13.43 -26.29
N GLU A 73 0.36 13.65 -26.97
CA GLU A 73 -0.22 12.70 -27.94
C GLU A 73 -0.37 11.26 -27.40
N GLY A 74 -0.72 11.13 -26.11
CA GLY A 74 -0.90 9.83 -25.44
C GLY A 74 0.40 9.10 -25.11
N LEU A 75 1.56 9.73 -25.25
CA LEU A 75 2.87 9.15 -24.93
C LEU A 75 3.58 9.96 -23.84
N THR A 76 4.27 9.28 -22.93
CA THR A 76 5.14 9.94 -21.96
C THR A 76 6.28 10.67 -22.67
N THR A 77 6.60 11.87 -22.22
CA THR A 77 7.63 12.72 -22.84
C THR A 77 9.02 12.52 -22.24
N GLY A 78 9.13 11.77 -21.14
CA GLY A 78 10.36 11.65 -20.36
C GLY A 78 10.56 12.77 -19.35
N THR A 79 9.66 13.77 -19.31
CA THR A 79 9.66 14.86 -18.32
C THR A 79 8.69 14.53 -17.17
N PRO A 80 8.70 15.29 -16.06
CA PRO A 80 7.82 15.02 -14.92
C PRO A 80 6.34 14.95 -15.29
N ILE A 81 5.67 13.89 -14.82
CA ILE A 81 4.24 13.63 -14.97
C ILE A 81 3.53 14.09 -13.70
N ALA A 82 2.75 15.17 -13.78
CA ALA A 82 1.93 15.65 -12.68
C ALA A 82 0.55 15.01 -12.71
N LEU A 83 0.15 14.39 -11.60
CA LEU A 83 -1.14 13.74 -11.40
C LEU A 83 -1.94 14.49 -10.33
N LEU A 84 -3.21 14.78 -10.61
CA LEU A 84 -4.13 15.44 -9.69
C LEU A 84 -5.39 14.59 -9.46
N ILE A 85 -5.81 14.49 -8.21
CA ILE A 85 -7.04 13.79 -7.79
C ILE A 85 -7.83 14.72 -6.87
N LYS A 86 -9.02 15.14 -7.30
CA LYS A 86 -9.90 16.02 -6.50
C LYS A 86 -10.55 15.26 -5.35
N ASN A 87 -10.74 15.91 -4.21
CA ASN A 87 -11.47 15.36 -3.07
C ASN A 87 -12.94 15.82 -3.14
N SER A 88 -13.89 14.90 -3.19
CA SER A 88 -15.32 15.22 -3.40
C SER A 88 -16.21 15.04 -2.16
N ASP A 89 -15.81 14.24 -1.16
CA ASP A 89 -16.66 13.87 0.00
C ASP A 89 -16.05 14.35 1.34
N GLN A 90 -15.86 15.67 1.46
CA GLN A 90 -15.31 16.30 2.66
C GLN A 90 -16.42 16.69 3.65
N ARG A 91 -16.43 16.05 4.82
CA ARG A 91 -17.36 16.36 5.92
C ARG A 91 -16.58 16.74 7.17
N SER A 92 -16.13 17.99 7.22
CA SER A 92 -15.32 18.49 8.34
C SER A 92 -16.06 18.45 9.68
N SER A 93 -17.40 18.57 9.67
CA SER A 93 -18.25 18.52 10.87
C SER A 93 -18.12 17.22 11.67
N ASP A 94 -17.79 16.11 11.01
CA ASP A 94 -17.66 14.80 11.67
C ASP A 94 -16.44 14.74 12.63
N TYR A 95 -15.60 15.78 12.62
CA TYR A 95 -14.33 15.83 13.35
C TYR A 95 -14.27 16.91 14.44
N GLU A 96 -15.31 17.74 14.60
CA GLU A 96 -15.30 18.84 15.58
C GLU A 96 -15.19 18.32 17.02
N ASP A 97 -15.92 17.25 17.36
CA ASP A 97 -15.94 16.63 18.70
C ASP A 97 -14.55 16.11 19.15
N ILE A 98 -13.63 15.90 18.21
CA ILE A 98 -12.30 15.32 18.47
C ILE A 98 -11.16 16.30 18.16
N LYS A 99 -11.48 17.57 17.89
CA LYS A 99 -10.50 18.61 17.53
C LYS A 99 -9.37 18.75 18.55
N ASP A 100 -9.71 18.73 19.83
CA ASP A 100 -8.78 18.91 20.93
C ASP A 100 -8.29 17.57 21.53
N LEU A 101 -8.66 16.45 20.93
CA LEU A 101 -8.32 15.10 21.43
C LEU A 101 -7.20 14.46 20.61
N PHE A 102 -6.36 13.65 21.27
CA PHE A 102 -5.47 12.74 20.57
C PHE A 102 -6.15 11.38 20.42
N ARG A 103 -6.48 10.95 19.20
CA ARG A 103 -7.12 9.63 19.04
C ARG A 103 -6.08 8.52 19.27
N PRO A 104 -6.37 7.51 20.10
CA PRO A 104 -5.49 6.37 20.29
C PRO A 104 -5.12 5.73 18.95
N GLY A 105 -3.82 5.47 18.76
CA GLY A 105 -3.30 4.84 17.55
C GLY A 105 -3.37 5.68 16.26
N HIS A 106 -3.69 6.98 16.34
CA HIS A 106 -3.56 7.94 15.23
C HIS A 106 -2.31 8.80 15.38
N ALA A 107 -2.02 9.57 14.35
CA ALA A 107 -0.87 10.46 14.32
C ALA A 107 -1.06 11.77 15.10
N ASP A 108 -2.24 11.99 15.70
CA ASP A 108 -2.64 13.28 16.30
C ASP A 108 -1.61 13.80 17.32
N PHE A 109 -1.23 12.96 18.28
CA PHE A 109 -0.24 13.30 19.32
C PHE A 109 1.11 13.64 18.69
N THR A 110 1.59 12.78 17.80
CA THR A 110 2.92 12.93 17.18
C THR A 110 3.00 14.14 16.25
N TYR A 111 1.95 14.44 15.48
CA TYR A 111 1.93 15.60 14.60
C TYR A 111 1.85 16.90 15.38
N HIS A 112 1.04 16.94 16.44
CA HIS A 112 0.95 18.11 17.31
C HIS A 112 2.30 18.44 17.95
N HIS A 113 3.01 17.45 18.51
CA HIS A 113 4.32 17.67 19.12
C HIS A 113 5.42 17.97 18.09
N LYS A 114 5.34 17.39 16.89
CA LYS A 114 6.33 17.63 15.83
C LYS A 114 6.21 19.02 15.19
N TYR A 115 4.99 19.49 14.97
CA TYR A 115 4.72 20.70 14.19
C TYR A 115 4.12 21.86 15.01
N GLY A 116 3.81 21.65 16.29
CA GLY A 116 3.10 22.61 17.15
C GLY A 116 1.59 22.68 16.89
N PHE A 117 1.12 22.19 15.75
CA PHE A 117 -0.29 22.12 15.38
C PHE A 117 -0.57 20.87 14.53
N ARG A 118 -1.85 20.55 14.34
CA ARG A 118 -2.29 19.44 13.47
C ARG A 118 -3.57 19.81 12.76
N ASP A 119 -3.76 19.26 11.56
CA ASP A 119 -5.08 19.23 10.93
C ASP A 119 -5.87 18.05 11.52
N TYR A 120 -6.81 18.37 12.40
CA TYR A 120 -7.67 17.38 13.05
C TYR A 120 -8.69 16.76 12.08
N ARG A 121 -8.96 17.42 10.95
CA ARG A 121 -9.95 16.97 9.96
C ARG A 121 -9.39 15.79 9.18
N GLY A 122 -9.90 14.60 9.46
CA GLY A 122 -9.47 13.36 8.79
C GLY A 122 -7.99 12.98 8.91
N GLY A 123 -7.24 13.63 9.80
CA GLY A 123 -5.80 13.43 9.98
C GLY A 123 -4.92 14.15 8.94
N GLY A 124 -5.47 15.07 8.14
CA GLY A 124 -4.70 15.90 7.20
C GLY A 124 -3.79 15.06 6.28
N ARG A 125 -2.48 15.32 6.36
CA ARG A 125 -1.42 14.65 5.61
C ARG A 125 -1.11 13.21 6.06
N SER A 126 -1.42 12.86 7.31
CA SER A 126 -1.20 11.50 7.84
C SER A 126 -2.26 10.49 7.39
N SER A 127 -3.32 10.98 6.76
CA SER A 127 -4.45 10.18 6.29
C SER A 127 -4.05 9.20 5.18
N ALA A 128 -4.63 8.00 5.20
CA ALA A 128 -4.49 7.04 4.10
C ALA A 128 -5.05 7.56 2.76
N ARG A 129 -5.70 8.73 2.73
CA ARG A 129 -6.10 9.41 1.50
C ARG A 129 -4.91 9.66 0.56
N GLU A 130 -3.73 9.97 1.10
CA GLU A 130 -2.48 10.16 0.34
C GLU A 130 -2.11 8.96 -0.52
N THR A 131 -2.47 7.74 -0.11
CA THR A 131 -2.16 6.51 -0.87
C THR A 131 -2.83 6.45 -2.25
N ALA A 132 -3.84 7.28 -2.52
CA ALA A 132 -4.37 7.43 -3.89
C ALA A 132 -3.28 7.92 -4.86
N ALA A 133 -2.44 8.87 -4.43
CA ALA A 133 -1.30 9.33 -5.23
C ALA A 133 -0.28 8.21 -5.47
N ARG A 134 -0.01 7.38 -4.44
CA ARG A 134 0.88 6.21 -4.57
C ARG A 134 0.36 5.20 -5.58
N VAL A 135 -0.94 4.90 -5.53
CA VAL A 135 -1.59 3.97 -6.48
C VAL A 135 -1.56 4.54 -7.89
N ALA A 136 -1.83 5.83 -8.08
CA ALA A 136 -1.77 6.47 -9.38
C ALA A 136 -0.34 6.40 -9.99
N ALA A 137 0.68 6.73 -9.19
CA ALA A 137 2.07 6.62 -9.63
C ALA A 137 2.51 5.16 -9.88
N GLY A 138 2.08 4.24 -9.01
CA GLY A 138 2.35 2.82 -9.13
C GLY A 138 1.75 2.19 -10.39
N ALA A 139 0.60 2.70 -10.87
CA ALA A 139 0.00 2.27 -12.14
C ALA A 139 0.93 2.54 -13.33
N ILE A 140 1.56 3.73 -13.38
CA ILE A 140 2.54 4.09 -14.42
C ILE A 140 3.73 3.14 -14.39
N ALA A 141 4.31 2.93 -13.20
CA ALA A 141 5.43 2.00 -13.01
C ALA A 141 5.06 0.56 -13.44
N ARG A 142 3.89 0.09 -13.00
CA ARG A 142 3.38 -1.25 -13.32
C ARG A 142 3.18 -1.44 -14.83
N PHE A 143 2.60 -0.45 -15.50
CA PHE A 143 2.38 -0.52 -16.94
C PHE A 143 3.70 -0.61 -17.71
N TYR A 144 4.68 0.21 -17.33
CA TYR A 144 6.02 0.16 -17.92
C TYR A 144 6.69 -1.21 -17.71
N LEU A 145 6.71 -1.69 -16.47
CA LEU A 145 7.31 -2.98 -16.11
C LEU A 145 6.64 -4.15 -16.84
N GLN A 146 5.31 -4.14 -16.93
CA GLN A 146 4.57 -5.18 -17.65
C GLN A 146 4.89 -5.16 -19.15
N GLN A 147 4.86 -4.00 -19.80
CA GLN A 147 5.12 -3.90 -21.24
C GLN A 147 6.56 -4.20 -21.64
N LYS A 148 7.53 -3.79 -20.82
CA LYS A 148 8.95 -3.91 -21.17
C LYS A 148 9.59 -5.20 -20.66
N LEU A 149 9.11 -5.74 -19.55
CA LEU A 149 9.74 -6.87 -18.87
C LEU A 149 8.78 -8.05 -18.64
N GLY A 150 7.48 -7.89 -18.91
CA GLY A 150 6.49 -8.93 -18.62
C GLY A 150 6.27 -9.15 -17.12
N VAL A 151 6.67 -8.19 -16.27
CA VAL A 151 6.51 -8.30 -14.82
C VAL A 151 5.04 -8.26 -14.44
N GLU A 152 4.62 -9.22 -13.64
CA GLU A 152 3.26 -9.32 -13.12
C GLU A 152 3.27 -9.16 -11.61
N ILE A 153 2.44 -8.26 -11.09
CA ILE A 153 2.33 -8.00 -9.64
C ILE A 153 0.95 -8.39 -9.17
N ARG A 154 0.86 -9.19 -8.10
CA ARG A 154 -0.42 -9.64 -7.56
C ARG A 154 -0.42 -9.60 -6.05
N GLY A 155 -1.40 -8.93 -5.47
CA GLY A 155 -1.64 -8.88 -4.04
C GLY A 155 -2.96 -9.55 -3.65
N TYR A 156 -3.00 -10.09 -2.44
CA TYR A 156 -4.21 -10.68 -1.87
C TYR A 156 -4.21 -10.60 -0.34
N LEU A 157 -5.41 -10.71 0.24
CA LEU A 157 -5.57 -10.86 1.67
C LEU A 157 -5.16 -12.27 2.06
N GLN A 158 -4.14 -12.39 2.92
CA GLN A 158 -3.61 -13.67 3.38
C GLN A 158 -4.21 -14.10 4.72
N GLN A 159 -4.59 -13.13 5.57
CA GLN A 159 -5.21 -13.40 6.86
C GLN A 159 -6.04 -12.20 7.34
N MET A 160 -7.16 -12.45 8.01
CA MET A 160 -7.94 -11.45 8.74
C MET A 160 -8.25 -11.93 10.16
N GLY A 161 -7.67 -11.29 11.16
CA GLY A 161 -7.74 -11.78 12.54
C GLY A 161 -7.25 -13.22 12.65
N SER A 162 -8.09 -14.11 13.16
CA SER A 162 -7.82 -15.55 13.29
C SER A 162 -8.07 -16.36 12.01
N ILE A 163 -8.62 -15.75 10.96
CA ILE A 163 -8.96 -16.45 9.71
C ILE A 163 -7.75 -16.39 8.77
N ALA A 164 -6.98 -17.47 8.69
CA ALA A 164 -5.99 -17.67 7.64
C ALA A 164 -6.70 -18.06 6.33
N ILE A 165 -6.25 -17.49 5.21
CA ILE A 165 -6.90 -17.65 3.92
C ILE A 165 -6.11 -18.60 3.04
N ASP A 166 -6.78 -19.61 2.51
CA ASP A 166 -6.20 -20.61 1.62
C ASP A 166 -6.02 -20.02 0.22
N PHE A 167 -4.84 -20.20 -0.37
CA PHE A 167 -4.61 -19.82 -1.75
C PHE A 167 -5.08 -20.94 -2.68
N VAL A 168 -6.19 -20.71 -3.39
CA VAL A 168 -6.72 -21.67 -4.38
C VAL A 168 -6.40 -21.21 -5.80
N ASP A 169 -6.78 -19.98 -6.15
CA ASP A 169 -6.58 -19.43 -7.49
C ASP A 169 -6.58 -17.89 -7.51
N GLU A 170 -5.60 -17.30 -8.19
CA GLU A 170 -5.47 -15.84 -8.30
C GLU A 170 -6.61 -15.16 -9.07
N ARG A 171 -7.36 -15.92 -9.89
CA ARG A 171 -8.51 -15.42 -10.65
C ARG A 171 -9.62 -14.95 -9.73
N PHE A 172 -9.73 -15.51 -8.53
CA PHE A 172 -10.77 -15.13 -7.57
C PHE A 172 -10.50 -13.79 -6.88
N ILE A 173 -9.25 -13.35 -6.80
CA ILE A 173 -8.83 -12.15 -6.04
C ILE A 173 -9.66 -10.92 -6.45
N ASP A 174 -9.85 -10.67 -7.75
CA ASP A 174 -10.59 -9.49 -8.22
C ASP A 174 -12.12 -9.73 -8.30
N GLN A 175 -12.61 -10.93 -8.00
CA GLN A 175 -14.02 -11.30 -8.11
C GLN A 175 -14.79 -11.13 -6.80
N ASN A 176 -14.11 -10.70 -5.72
CA ASN A 176 -14.72 -10.53 -4.41
C ASN A 176 -14.16 -9.28 -3.70
N PRO A 177 -14.89 -8.73 -2.72
CA PRO A 177 -14.52 -7.47 -2.09
C PRO A 177 -13.37 -7.57 -1.07
N PHE A 178 -12.82 -8.77 -0.85
CA PHE A 178 -11.79 -9.02 0.16
C PHE A 178 -10.41 -9.28 -0.45
N PHE A 179 -10.29 -9.33 -1.78
CA PHE A 179 -9.07 -9.82 -2.45
C PHE A 179 -8.71 -11.25 -2.00
N CYS A 180 -9.73 -12.08 -1.75
CA CYS A 180 -9.57 -13.46 -1.34
C CYS A 180 -9.24 -14.35 -2.57
N PRO A 181 -8.18 -15.17 -2.55
CA PRO A 181 -7.81 -16.08 -3.64
C PRO A 181 -8.63 -17.39 -3.66
N ASN A 182 -9.85 -17.36 -3.13
CA ASN A 182 -10.82 -18.46 -3.16
C ASN A 182 -12.25 -17.93 -2.96
N GLN A 183 -13.25 -18.77 -3.21
CA GLN A 183 -14.66 -18.45 -2.96
C GLN A 183 -15.17 -18.98 -1.61
N ASP A 184 -14.57 -20.06 -1.10
CA ASP A 184 -15.08 -20.82 0.05
C ASP A 184 -15.04 -20.04 1.37
N GLN A 185 -14.08 -19.12 1.52
CA GLN A 185 -13.91 -18.35 2.75
C GLN A 185 -14.51 -16.94 2.68
N VAL A 186 -15.04 -16.51 1.53
CA VAL A 186 -15.60 -15.16 1.33
C VAL A 186 -16.77 -14.89 2.28
N GLN A 187 -17.64 -15.88 2.49
CA GLN A 187 -18.79 -15.74 3.38
C GLN A 187 -18.37 -15.63 4.85
N ALA A 188 -17.39 -16.42 5.28
CA ALA A 188 -16.85 -16.34 6.65
C ALA A 188 -16.20 -14.98 6.94
N LEU A 189 -15.47 -14.41 5.96
CA LEU A 189 -14.91 -13.07 6.07
C LEU A 189 -16.02 -12.00 6.19
N ALA A 190 -17.09 -12.12 5.40
CA ALA A 190 -18.23 -11.22 5.46
C ALA A 190 -18.94 -11.25 6.83
N GLU A 191 -19.22 -12.44 7.35
CA GLU A 191 -19.85 -12.64 8.66
C GLU A 191 -18.98 -12.08 9.78
N TYR A 192 -17.67 -12.27 9.70
CA TYR A 192 -16.75 -11.74 10.70
C TYR A 192 -16.72 -10.20 10.71
N ILE A 193 -16.75 -9.56 9.54
CA ILE A 193 -16.86 -8.10 9.44
C ILE A 193 -18.19 -7.60 10.03
N ASP A 194 -19.29 -8.26 9.75
CA ASP A 194 -20.60 -7.88 10.28
C ASP A 194 -20.67 -8.07 11.81
N GLN A 195 -20.02 -9.11 12.34
CA GLN A 195 -19.84 -9.30 13.78
C GLN A 195 -19.03 -8.17 14.42
N LEU A 196 -17.88 -7.81 13.85
CA LEU A 196 -17.02 -6.73 14.34
C LEU A 196 -17.77 -5.40 14.40
N ARG A 197 -18.60 -5.10 13.39
CA ARG A 197 -19.45 -3.91 13.39
C ARG A 197 -20.48 -3.88 14.51
N ARG A 198 -21.15 -5.01 14.76
CA ARG A 198 -22.11 -5.13 15.87
C ARG A 198 -21.41 -4.96 17.22
N GLN A 199 -20.18 -5.45 17.32
CA GLN A 199 -19.34 -5.28 18.52
C GLN A 199 -18.74 -3.86 18.63
N GLY A 200 -18.79 -3.09 17.55
CA GLY A 200 -18.18 -1.77 17.50
C GLY A 200 -16.66 -1.80 17.54
N ASP A 201 -16.04 -2.85 16.99
CA ASP A 201 -14.61 -3.11 17.04
C ASP A 201 -14.00 -3.28 15.63
N SER A 202 -12.69 -3.47 15.56
CA SER A 202 -11.94 -3.69 14.33
C SER A 202 -10.93 -4.83 14.49
N ILE A 203 -10.34 -5.26 13.37
CA ILE A 203 -9.34 -6.32 13.35
C ILE A 203 -8.19 -5.99 12.42
N GLY A 204 -7.03 -6.58 12.70
CA GLY A 204 -5.85 -6.51 11.84
C GLY A 204 -5.90 -7.56 10.72
N ALA A 205 -4.89 -7.51 9.85
CA ALA A 205 -4.79 -8.39 8.70
C ALA A 205 -3.34 -8.61 8.26
N ARG A 206 -3.13 -9.69 7.50
CA ARG A 206 -1.91 -9.93 6.73
C ARG A 206 -2.24 -9.84 5.25
N VAL A 207 -1.47 -9.07 4.51
CA VAL A 207 -1.56 -8.95 3.05
C VAL A 207 -0.28 -9.50 2.45
N LYS A 208 -0.41 -10.33 1.41
CA LYS A 208 0.71 -10.82 0.62
C LYS A 208 0.70 -10.14 -0.75
N VAL A 209 1.87 -9.81 -1.26
CA VAL A 209 2.09 -9.29 -2.60
C VAL A 209 3.27 -10.00 -3.24
N GLU A 210 3.09 -10.39 -4.50
CA GLU A 210 4.02 -11.18 -5.27
C GLU A 210 4.36 -10.46 -6.58
N ALA A 211 5.61 -10.55 -7.03
CA ALA A 211 6.01 -10.13 -8.37
C ALA A 211 6.68 -11.27 -9.12
N ARG A 212 6.11 -11.64 -10.26
CA ARG A 212 6.62 -12.67 -11.18
C ARG A 212 7.35 -12.03 -12.36
N ASN A 213 8.19 -12.82 -13.02
CA ASN A 213 8.99 -12.41 -14.18
C ASN A 213 9.91 -11.20 -13.90
N VAL A 214 10.30 -11.00 -12.64
CA VAL A 214 11.30 -9.98 -12.29
C VAL A 214 12.65 -10.45 -12.80
N PRO A 215 13.38 -9.66 -13.61
CA PRO A 215 14.70 -10.05 -14.09
C PRO A 215 15.67 -10.35 -12.95
N VAL A 216 16.64 -11.23 -13.18
CA VAL A 216 17.78 -11.42 -12.28
C VAL A 216 18.61 -10.13 -12.26
N GLY A 217 19.07 -9.70 -11.09
CA GLY A 217 20.05 -8.61 -10.99
C GLY A 217 19.50 -7.24 -10.59
N LEU A 218 18.20 -7.12 -10.26
CA LEU A 218 17.63 -5.88 -9.71
C LEU A 218 17.97 -5.76 -8.22
N GLY A 219 18.40 -4.59 -7.79
CA GLY A 219 18.81 -4.31 -6.40
C GLY A 219 20.22 -3.76 -6.32
N ASP A 220 20.45 -2.90 -5.33
CA ASP A 220 21.76 -2.32 -5.03
C ASP A 220 22.26 -2.91 -3.70
N PRO A 221 23.43 -3.58 -3.66
CA PRO A 221 23.94 -4.13 -2.41
C PRO A 221 24.13 -3.09 -1.30
N VAL A 222 24.27 -3.59 -0.06
CA VAL A 222 24.55 -2.82 1.17
C VAL A 222 23.36 -2.03 1.73
N PHE A 223 23.04 -0.84 1.18
CA PHE A 223 22.06 0.09 1.78
C PHE A 223 20.74 0.18 1.02
N ASP A 224 20.78 -0.01 -0.29
CA ASP A 224 19.61 0.06 -1.18
C ASP A 224 19.21 -1.35 -1.66
N LYS A 225 19.41 -2.36 -0.80
CA LYS A 225 19.07 -3.75 -1.14
C LYS A 225 17.59 -3.84 -1.51
N LEU A 226 17.27 -4.66 -2.50
CA LEU A 226 15.91 -4.76 -3.02
C LEU A 226 14.89 -5.11 -1.92
N ASP A 227 15.19 -6.10 -1.10
CA ASP A 227 14.40 -6.51 0.08
C ASP A 227 14.28 -5.39 1.13
N ALA A 228 15.35 -4.63 1.39
CA ALA A 228 15.33 -3.48 2.29
C ALA A 228 14.42 -2.36 1.77
N THR A 229 14.48 -2.05 0.48
CA THR A 229 13.63 -1.03 -0.13
C THR A 229 12.17 -1.47 -0.26
N LEU A 230 11.91 -2.77 -0.49
CA LEU A 230 10.58 -3.36 -0.43
C LEU A 230 10.02 -3.26 0.99
N ALA A 231 10.82 -3.62 2.00
CA ALA A 231 10.43 -3.50 3.40
C ALA A 231 10.11 -2.06 3.80
N TYR A 232 10.95 -1.10 3.39
CA TYR A 232 10.69 0.33 3.58
C TYR A 232 9.39 0.76 2.90
N ALA A 233 9.18 0.37 1.64
CA ALA A 233 7.98 0.71 0.88
C ALA A 233 6.71 0.20 1.55
N MET A 234 6.69 -1.07 1.98
CA MET A 234 5.52 -1.65 2.67
C MET A 234 5.32 -1.05 4.06
N MET A 235 6.39 -0.87 4.85
CA MET A 235 6.32 -0.27 6.19
C MET A 235 5.84 1.19 6.15
N SER A 236 6.04 1.89 5.02
CA SER A 236 5.56 3.26 4.82
C SER A 236 4.04 3.36 4.61
N ILE A 237 3.34 2.25 4.40
CA ILE A 237 1.89 2.20 4.24
C ILE A 237 1.24 2.34 5.62
N ASN A 238 0.17 3.14 5.69
CA ASN A 238 -0.55 3.34 6.95
C ASN A 238 -0.98 2.00 7.58
N ALA A 239 -0.88 1.95 8.91
CA ALA A 239 -1.21 0.78 9.74
C ALA A 239 -0.28 -0.44 9.61
N VAL A 240 0.70 -0.46 8.70
CA VAL A 240 1.69 -1.55 8.64
C VAL A 240 2.61 -1.49 9.87
N LYS A 241 2.81 -2.65 10.51
CA LYS A 241 3.62 -2.82 11.72
C LYS A 241 4.71 -3.91 11.59
N GLY A 242 4.67 -4.71 10.52
CA GLY A 242 5.65 -5.76 10.24
C GLY A 242 5.69 -6.05 8.74
N VAL A 243 6.86 -6.42 8.24
CA VAL A 243 7.06 -6.83 6.84
C VAL A 243 7.97 -8.06 6.82
N GLU A 244 7.65 -9.01 5.97
CA GLU A 244 8.39 -10.25 5.75
C GLU A 244 8.70 -10.43 4.27
N ILE A 245 9.87 -11.00 3.98
CA ILE A 245 10.29 -11.40 2.63
C ILE A 245 10.43 -12.92 2.63
N GLY A 246 9.89 -13.60 1.61
CA GLY A 246 9.94 -15.05 1.48
C GLY A 246 9.39 -15.80 2.70
N ALA A 247 10.22 -16.69 3.28
CA ALA A 247 9.88 -17.45 4.48
C ALA A 247 9.61 -16.57 5.72
N GLY A 248 10.05 -15.32 5.71
CA GLY A 248 9.77 -14.34 6.77
C GLY A 248 10.28 -14.79 8.13
N PHE A 249 9.48 -14.58 9.17
CA PHE A 249 9.82 -14.99 10.53
C PHE A 249 9.88 -16.51 10.69
N SER A 250 9.31 -17.30 9.78
CA SER A 250 9.43 -18.78 9.84
C SER A 250 10.89 -19.23 9.71
N ALA A 251 11.76 -18.41 9.11
CA ALA A 251 13.18 -18.72 8.93
C ALA A 251 13.91 -18.93 10.27
N VAL A 252 13.47 -18.32 11.38
CA VAL A 252 14.15 -18.46 12.68
C VAL A 252 14.04 -19.86 13.29
N GLN A 253 13.10 -20.68 12.79
CA GLN A 253 12.88 -22.05 13.23
C GLN A 253 13.53 -23.09 12.29
N GLN A 254 14.09 -22.66 11.16
CA GLN A 254 14.59 -23.56 10.11
C GLN A 254 16.09 -23.84 10.28
N LEU A 255 16.50 -25.08 10.00
CA LEU A 255 17.92 -25.41 9.89
C LEU A 255 18.49 -24.87 8.57
N GLY A 256 19.79 -24.58 8.53
CA GLY A 256 20.44 -24.12 7.29
C GLY A 256 20.37 -25.13 6.14
N SER A 257 20.22 -26.43 6.41
CA SER A 257 19.94 -27.47 5.41
C SER A 257 18.53 -27.42 4.83
N GLU A 258 17.59 -26.80 5.54
CA GLU A 258 16.18 -26.69 5.13
C GLU A 258 15.88 -25.34 4.47
N HIS A 259 16.51 -24.28 4.99
CA HIS A 259 16.31 -22.90 4.55
C HIS A 259 17.00 -22.61 3.21
N ARG A 260 18.16 -23.22 2.93
CA ARG A 260 18.91 -22.95 1.70
C ARG A 260 18.08 -23.28 0.46
N ASP A 261 18.00 -22.34 -0.47
CA ASP A 261 17.36 -22.57 -1.77
C ASP A 261 18.38 -23.21 -2.72
N GLU A 262 18.36 -24.55 -2.79
CA GLU A 262 19.25 -25.32 -3.66
C GLU A 262 18.92 -25.10 -5.15
N MET A 263 19.90 -25.29 -6.02
CA MET A 263 19.77 -25.06 -7.46
C MET A 263 20.15 -26.30 -8.27
N THR A 264 19.49 -26.45 -9.41
CA THR A 264 19.89 -27.35 -10.50
C THR A 264 20.13 -26.53 -11.77
N LYS A 265 20.48 -27.19 -12.89
CA LYS A 265 20.55 -26.54 -14.20
C LYS A 265 19.21 -25.90 -14.63
N ALA A 266 18.08 -26.34 -14.06
CA ALA A 266 16.76 -25.80 -14.33
C ALA A 266 16.39 -24.59 -13.44
N GLY A 267 17.25 -24.19 -12.50
CA GLY A 267 17.02 -23.10 -11.57
C GLY A 267 16.89 -23.54 -10.10
N PHE A 268 16.39 -22.63 -9.27
CA PHE A 268 16.15 -22.88 -7.85
C PHE A 268 15.03 -23.90 -7.62
N LEU A 269 15.22 -24.76 -6.63
CA LEU A 269 14.25 -25.81 -6.24
C LEU A 269 13.22 -25.31 -5.22
N ARG A 270 13.51 -24.22 -4.51
CA ARG A 270 12.69 -23.60 -3.46
C ARG A 270 12.86 -22.08 -3.48
N ASN A 271 11.97 -21.36 -2.81
CA ASN A 271 11.96 -19.89 -2.77
C ASN A 271 11.84 -19.35 -1.32
N ASN A 272 12.57 -19.93 -0.38
CA ASN A 272 12.59 -19.45 1.00
C ASN A 272 13.11 -18.00 1.09
N ALA A 273 14.00 -17.61 0.17
CA ALA A 273 14.52 -16.26 0.03
C ALA A 273 13.49 -15.24 -0.48
N GLY A 274 12.34 -15.68 -1.00
CA GLY A 274 11.31 -14.79 -1.54
C GLY A 274 11.80 -13.95 -2.72
N GLY A 275 12.59 -14.57 -3.61
CA GLY A 275 13.08 -13.95 -4.84
C GLY A 275 14.23 -12.96 -4.67
N VAL A 276 14.77 -12.78 -3.47
CA VAL A 276 15.88 -11.84 -3.21
C VAL A 276 17.01 -12.51 -2.42
N LEU A 277 18.22 -12.55 -2.98
CA LEU A 277 19.42 -13.04 -2.31
C LEU A 277 20.53 -11.99 -2.35
N GLY A 278 21.17 -11.74 -1.21
CA GLY A 278 22.20 -10.71 -1.10
C GLY A 278 21.70 -9.28 -1.39
N GLY A 279 20.38 -9.06 -1.37
CA GLY A 279 19.75 -7.81 -1.75
C GLY A 279 19.50 -7.63 -3.25
N ILE A 280 19.64 -8.70 -4.04
CA ILE A 280 19.47 -8.72 -5.50
C ILE A 280 18.40 -9.75 -5.89
N SER A 281 17.58 -9.44 -6.89
CA SER A 281 16.57 -10.36 -7.41
C SER A 281 17.19 -11.61 -8.05
N THR A 282 16.63 -12.77 -7.74
CA THR A 282 17.11 -14.09 -8.19
C THR A 282 16.45 -14.57 -9.48
N GLY A 283 15.42 -13.86 -9.96
CA GLY A 283 14.57 -14.31 -11.07
C GLY A 283 13.38 -15.16 -10.64
N GLN A 284 13.37 -15.64 -9.39
CA GLN A 284 12.19 -16.27 -8.79
C GLN A 284 11.13 -15.22 -8.44
N THR A 285 9.92 -15.67 -8.15
CA THR A 285 8.86 -14.81 -7.64
C THR A 285 9.35 -14.06 -6.39
N ILE A 286 9.24 -12.73 -6.42
CA ILE A 286 9.46 -11.92 -5.23
C ILE A 286 8.22 -12.03 -4.37
N GLU A 287 8.39 -12.37 -3.09
CA GLU A 287 7.29 -12.59 -2.15
C GLU A 287 7.44 -11.68 -0.93
N VAL A 288 6.45 -10.81 -0.71
CA VAL A 288 6.42 -9.89 0.43
C VAL A 288 5.10 -10.01 1.16
N SER A 289 5.15 -10.10 2.49
CA SER A 289 3.95 -10.03 3.33
C SER A 289 4.04 -8.84 4.28
N MET A 290 2.90 -8.20 4.56
CA MET A 290 2.81 -7.10 5.53
C MET A 290 1.72 -7.34 6.55
N ALA A 291 2.03 -7.04 7.82
CA ALA A 291 1.11 -7.12 8.94
C ALA A 291 0.52 -5.73 9.22
N LEU A 292 -0.80 -5.61 9.13
CA LEU A 292 -1.55 -4.39 9.42
C LEU A 292 -2.23 -4.50 10.77
N LYS A 293 -2.05 -3.47 11.61
CA LYS A 293 -2.76 -3.37 12.88
C LYS A 293 -4.27 -3.12 12.65
N PRO A 294 -5.11 -3.42 13.65
CA PRO A 294 -6.52 -3.03 13.63
C PRO A 294 -6.73 -1.52 13.45
N THR A 295 -7.87 -1.15 12.88
CA THR A 295 -8.29 0.25 12.73
C THR A 295 -8.54 0.87 14.11
N SER A 296 -7.83 1.94 14.44
CA SER A 296 -7.95 2.53 15.80
C SER A 296 -9.23 3.32 16.04
N SER A 297 -9.91 3.79 14.99
CA SER A 297 -11.17 4.53 15.10
C SER A 297 -12.35 3.57 15.19
N ILE A 298 -12.80 3.32 16.43
CA ILE A 298 -13.90 2.42 16.77
C ILE A 298 -14.88 3.11 17.74
N ILE A 299 -16.07 2.53 17.90
CA ILE A 299 -17.13 3.10 18.76
C ILE A 299 -17.01 2.66 20.23
N LYS A 300 -16.18 1.66 20.53
CA LYS A 300 -15.83 1.34 21.91
C LYS A 300 -15.09 2.53 22.55
N PRO A 301 -15.51 3.01 23.74
CA PRO A 301 -14.81 4.08 24.44
C PRO A 301 -13.37 3.71 24.77
N GLY A 302 -12.45 4.65 24.60
CA GLY A 302 -11.05 4.53 24.97
C GLY A 302 -10.60 5.71 25.81
N GLN A 303 -9.56 5.51 26.63
CA GLN A 303 -8.91 6.59 27.36
C GLN A 303 -7.91 7.32 26.46
N THR A 304 -7.82 8.63 26.62
CA THR A 304 -6.81 9.46 25.99
C THR A 304 -6.56 10.74 26.81
N ILE A 305 -5.70 11.62 26.30
CA ILE A 305 -5.53 12.97 26.81
C ILE A 305 -5.92 14.00 25.73
N ASN A 306 -6.36 15.18 26.17
CA ASN A 306 -6.58 16.32 25.28
C ASN A 306 -5.27 17.12 25.07
N THR A 307 -5.33 18.18 24.26
CA THR A 307 -4.19 19.08 23.99
C THR A 307 -3.69 19.84 25.22
N LYS A 308 -4.46 19.89 26.31
CA LYS A 308 -4.07 20.47 27.61
C LYS A 308 -3.44 19.44 28.56
N GLY A 309 -3.39 18.17 28.16
CA GLY A 309 -2.86 17.07 28.99
C GLY A 309 -3.86 16.49 29.99
N GLU A 310 -5.14 16.84 29.90
CA GLU A 310 -6.18 16.30 30.78
C GLU A 310 -6.67 14.94 30.27
N GLU A 311 -6.82 13.97 31.18
CA GLU A 311 -7.37 12.65 30.88
C GLU A 311 -8.85 12.73 30.52
N VAL A 312 -9.22 12.14 29.39
CA VAL A 312 -10.57 12.18 28.84
C VAL A 312 -10.92 10.87 28.12
N SER A 313 -12.20 10.54 28.06
CA SER A 313 -12.70 9.44 27.24
C SER A 313 -12.95 9.91 25.81
N VAL A 314 -12.58 9.09 24.82
CA VAL A 314 -12.86 9.34 23.40
C VAL A 314 -13.67 8.19 22.80
N VAL A 315 -14.64 8.56 21.96
CA VAL A 315 -15.39 7.63 21.11
C VAL A 315 -15.34 8.19 19.71
N THR A 316 -14.81 7.43 18.74
CA THR A 316 -14.80 7.90 17.36
C THR A 316 -16.06 7.38 16.67
N LYS A 317 -17.03 8.29 16.48
CA LYS A 317 -18.23 8.01 15.68
C LYS A 317 -17.88 8.19 14.20
N GLY A 318 -18.42 7.34 13.34
CA GLY A 318 -18.23 7.49 11.90
C GLY A 318 -18.17 6.17 11.14
N ARG A 319 -17.91 6.27 9.83
CA ARG A 319 -17.89 5.15 8.90
C ARG A 319 -16.46 4.67 8.67
N HIS A 320 -15.87 4.04 9.67
CA HIS A 320 -14.50 3.53 9.61
C HIS A 320 -14.44 2.10 9.07
N ASP A 321 -13.31 1.76 8.46
CA ASP A 321 -13.02 0.40 8.00
C ASP A 321 -12.89 -0.55 9.22
N PRO A 322 -13.67 -1.64 9.32
CA PRO A 322 -13.46 -2.65 10.36
C PRO A 322 -12.15 -3.43 10.19
N CYS A 323 -11.58 -3.42 8.97
CA CYS A 323 -10.27 -3.96 8.65
C CYS A 323 -9.63 -3.13 7.54
N VAL A 324 -8.60 -2.33 7.86
CA VAL A 324 -7.87 -1.52 6.84
C VAL A 324 -7.04 -2.38 5.88
N GLY A 325 -6.73 -3.63 6.23
CA GLY A 325 -5.91 -4.53 5.41
C GLY A 325 -6.51 -4.84 4.04
N ILE A 326 -7.83 -4.88 3.92
CA ILE A 326 -8.52 -5.15 2.65
C ILE A 326 -8.09 -4.12 1.60
N ARG A 327 -8.15 -2.83 1.94
CA ARG A 327 -7.82 -1.73 1.02
C ARG A 327 -6.31 -1.52 0.85
N ALA A 328 -5.49 -2.18 1.66
CA ALA A 328 -4.04 -2.10 1.57
C ALA A 328 -3.47 -2.94 0.42
N VAL A 329 -4.23 -3.91 -0.11
CA VAL A 329 -3.82 -4.77 -1.23
C VAL A 329 -3.37 -3.97 -2.45
N PRO A 330 -4.22 -3.12 -3.09
CA PRO A 330 -3.79 -2.33 -4.25
C PRO A 330 -2.69 -1.32 -3.92
N ILE A 331 -2.57 -0.89 -2.66
CA ILE A 331 -1.50 0.02 -2.21
C ILE A 331 -0.16 -0.71 -2.19
N ALA A 332 -0.12 -1.95 -1.67
CA ALA A 332 1.10 -2.76 -1.68
C ALA A 332 1.54 -3.16 -3.09
N GLU A 333 0.59 -3.50 -3.97
CA GLU A 333 0.91 -3.74 -5.40
C GLU A 333 1.58 -2.51 -6.02
N ALA A 334 1.02 -1.31 -5.79
CA ALA A 334 1.58 -0.07 -6.28
C ALA A 334 2.98 0.22 -5.71
N MET A 335 3.17 0.04 -4.41
CA MET A 335 4.47 0.26 -3.77
C MET A 335 5.54 -0.72 -4.26
N MET A 336 5.18 -1.99 -4.51
CA MET A 336 6.09 -2.96 -5.13
C MET A 336 6.47 -2.54 -6.55
N ALA A 337 5.51 -2.09 -7.35
CA ALA A 337 5.77 -1.60 -8.71
C ALA A 337 6.74 -0.41 -8.70
N LEU A 338 6.57 0.54 -7.78
CA LEU A 338 7.46 1.69 -7.65
C LEU A 338 8.89 1.28 -7.30
N VAL A 339 9.07 0.34 -6.37
CA VAL A 339 10.40 -0.18 -6.00
C VAL A 339 11.06 -0.89 -7.18
N LEU A 340 10.33 -1.79 -7.85
CA LEU A 340 10.88 -2.55 -8.97
C LEU A 340 11.23 -1.65 -10.16
N MET A 341 10.41 -0.63 -10.42
CA MET A 341 10.68 0.33 -11.49
C MET A 341 11.93 1.16 -11.19
N ASP A 342 12.06 1.65 -9.96
CA ASP A 342 13.25 2.41 -9.56
C ASP A 342 14.53 1.55 -9.69
N HIS A 343 14.51 0.33 -9.16
CA HIS A 343 15.65 -0.60 -9.27
C HIS A 343 15.95 -1.03 -10.70
N TYR A 344 14.93 -1.19 -11.55
CA TYR A 344 15.13 -1.46 -12.96
C TYR A 344 15.84 -0.31 -13.68
N LEU A 345 15.41 0.94 -13.44
CA LEU A 345 16.08 2.10 -14.03
C LEU A 345 17.52 2.24 -13.53
N ARG A 346 17.78 1.99 -12.24
CA ARG A 346 19.14 2.01 -11.68
C ARG A 346 20.01 0.93 -12.31
N HIS A 347 19.48 -0.29 -12.43
CA HIS A 347 20.17 -1.40 -13.07
C HIS A 347 20.54 -1.04 -14.52
N LYS A 348 19.60 -0.49 -15.30
CA LYS A 348 19.84 -0.05 -16.68
C LYS A 348 20.85 1.09 -16.79
N ALA A 349 20.90 1.99 -15.80
CA ALA A 349 21.82 3.12 -15.80
C ALA A 349 23.27 2.70 -15.48
N GLN A 350 23.44 1.67 -14.64
CA GLN A 350 24.74 1.23 -14.15
C GLN A 350 25.33 0.05 -14.94
N ASN A 351 24.48 -0.89 -15.35
CA ASN A 351 24.88 -2.18 -15.92
C ASN A 351 24.57 -2.25 -17.41
N LYS A 352 25.27 -3.14 -18.12
CA LYS A 352 25.21 -3.29 -19.59
C LYS A 352 24.06 -4.18 -20.04
#